data_AF-C1D6P0-F1
#
_entry.id   AF-C1D6P0-F1
#
_cell.length_a   1.000
_cell.length_b   1.000
_cell.length_c   1.000
_cell.angle_alpha   90.00
_cell.angle_beta   90.00
_cell.angle_gamma   90.00
#
_symmetry.space_group_name_H-M   'P 1'
#
loop_
_entity.id
_entity.type
_entity.pdbx_description
1 polymer ?
#
loop_
_entity_poly.entity_id
_entity_poly.type
_entity_poly.pdbx_seq_one_letter_code
_entity_poly.pdbx_strand_id
1 'polypeptide(L)'
;MPDLPFSLSAPTRWMISLGAGAVLLAVAGGVGWRLGQQSAQAEGEARLARLQRDHAAWQLEQQQRTRAREHQLATRAAELDAQLRDSQDRHARQARVLQQRIDDVTRHYRPAPDAPPVPLPRCVFTRGFVSVYNAAIGAAPVPAAPAASGPAATTGPTAELDAGVSPADLLAHVTDYGQRCQDIENRLNRLIDWQQALAPAPRAAPPAE
;
A
#
# COMPACT_ATOMS: atom_id res chain seq x y z
N MET A 1 -87.51 -11.43 -54.24
CA MET A 1 -86.67 -12.27 -55.09
C MET A 1 -86.69 -11.69 -56.49
N PRO A 2 -85.55 -11.19 -57.00
CA PRO A 2 -85.29 -11.17 -58.43
C PRO A 2 -84.10 -12.08 -58.74
N ASP A 3 -84.37 -13.14 -59.50
CA ASP A 3 -83.39 -14.09 -60.00
C ASP A 3 -82.55 -13.45 -61.11
N LEU A 4 -81.23 -13.39 -60.92
CA LEU A 4 -80.27 -12.98 -61.95
C LEU A 4 -79.81 -14.23 -62.72
N PRO A 5 -80.07 -14.36 -64.04
CA PRO A 5 -79.58 -15.48 -64.84
C PRO A 5 -78.23 -15.12 -65.48
N PHE A 6 -77.15 -15.20 -64.74
CA PHE A 6 -75.80 -15.23 -65.32
C PHE A 6 -75.32 -16.68 -65.36
N SER A 7 -75.57 -17.38 -66.48
CA SER A 7 -74.90 -18.65 -66.76
C SER A 7 -73.44 -18.36 -67.12
N LEU A 8 -72.59 -18.22 -66.11
CA LEU A 8 -71.14 -18.12 -66.30
C LEU A 8 -70.63 -19.38 -67.00
N SER A 9 -69.94 -19.21 -68.13
CA SER A 9 -69.29 -20.32 -68.81
C SER A 9 -68.28 -20.98 -67.87
N ALA A 10 -68.10 -22.30 -68.01
CA ALA A 10 -67.17 -23.08 -67.20
C ALA A 10 -65.81 -22.38 -66.95
N PRO A 11 -65.11 -21.80 -67.95
CA PRO A 11 -63.82 -21.15 -67.71
C PRO A 11 -63.89 -19.92 -66.77
N THR A 12 -64.99 -19.14 -66.80
CA THR A 12 -65.13 -17.96 -65.93
C THR A 12 -65.28 -18.34 -64.46
N ARG A 13 -65.92 -19.47 -64.16
CA ARG A 13 -66.03 -20.00 -62.79
C ARG A 13 -64.67 -20.41 -62.22
N TRP A 14 -63.83 -21.05 -63.04
CA TRP A 14 -62.47 -21.43 -62.67
C TRP A 14 -61.58 -20.21 -62.39
N MET A 15 -61.67 -19.16 -63.23
CA MET A 15 -60.92 -17.92 -63.01
C MET A 15 -61.32 -17.20 -61.72
N ILE A 16 -62.62 -17.14 -61.38
CA ILE A 16 -63.09 -16.52 -60.14
C ILE A 16 -62.61 -17.31 -58.91
N SER A 17 -62.64 -18.65 -58.94
CA SER A 17 -62.13 -19.46 -57.83
C SER A 17 -60.61 -19.30 -57.63
N LEU A 18 -59.84 -19.19 -58.72
CA LEU A 18 -58.40 -18.94 -58.66
C LEU A 18 -58.11 -17.55 -58.10
N GLY A 19 -58.84 -16.52 -58.55
CA GLY A 19 -58.71 -15.16 -58.03
C GLY A 19 -59.07 -15.08 -56.54
N ALA A 20 -60.18 -15.69 -56.12
CA ALA A 20 -60.57 -15.73 -54.72
C ALA A 20 -59.56 -16.50 -53.84
N GLY A 21 -59.02 -17.62 -54.34
CA GLY A 21 -57.95 -18.38 -53.68
C GLY A 21 -56.67 -17.56 -53.52
N ALA A 22 -56.26 -16.81 -54.55
CA ALA A 22 -55.09 -15.94 -54.48
C ALA A 22 -55.27 -14.79 -53.48
N VAL A 23 -56.46 -14.19 -53.41
CA VAL A 23 -56.78 -13.13 -52.44
C VAL A 23 -56.74 -13.68 -51.00
N LEU A 24 -57.30 -14.87 -50.76
CA LEU A 24 -57.26 -15.50 -49.45
C LEU A 24 -55.83 -15.81 -49.00
N LEU A 25 -54.97 -16.29 -49.91
CA LEU A 25 -53.56 -16.53 -49.62
C LEU A 25 -52.80 -15.23 -49.32
N ALA A 26 -53.08 -14.15 -50.05
CA ALA A 26 -52.47 -12.85 -49.82
C ALA A 26 -52.89 -12.25 -48.45
N VAL A 27 -54.17 -12.35 -48.10
CA VAL A 27 -54.69 -11.91 -46.79
C VAL A 27 -54.09 -12.74 -45.66
N ALA A 28 -54.07 -14.07 -45.80
CA ALA A 28 -53.47 -14.97 -44.81
C ALA A 28 -51.96 -14.68 -44.62
N GLY A 29 -51.23 -14.46 -45.71
CA GLY A 29 -49.82 -14.06 -45.67
C GLY A 29 -49.59 -12.71 -44.99
N GLY A 30 -50.41 -11.70 -45.29
CA GLY A 30 -50.31 -10.37 -44.70
C GLY A 30 -50.61 -10.35 -43.19
N VAL A 31 -51.63 -11.09 -42.75
CA VAL A 31 -51.97 -11.24 -41.33
C VAL A 31 -50.86 -12.00 -40.59
N GLY A 32 -50.38 -13.10 -41.16
CA GLY A 32 -49.27 -13.87 -40.59
C GLY A 32 -47.98 -13.05 -40.47
N TRP A 33 -47.64 -12.24 -41.49
CA TRP A 33 -46.47 -11.37 -41.47
C TRP A 33 -46.55 -10.29 -40.39
N ARG A 34 -47.72 -9.66 -40.23
CA ARG A 34 -47.93 -8.62 -39.22
C ARG A 34 -47.88 -9.17 -37.80
N LEU A 35 -48.53 -10.32 -37.55
CA LEU A 35 -48.48 -11.00 -36.25
C LEU A 35 -47.06 -11.45 -35.91
N GLY A 36 -46.34 -11.99 -36.90
CA GLY A 36 -44.94 -12.40 -36.75
C GLY A 36 -43.99 -11.24 -36.47
N GLN A 37 -44.18 -10.09 -37.10
CA GLN A 37 -43.38 -8.90 -36.79
C GLN A 37 -43.66 -8.38 -35.38
N GLN A 38 -44.93 -8.34 -34.95
CA GLN A 38 -45.29 -7.90 -33.60
C GLN A 38 -44.73 -8.82 -32.52
N SER A 39 -44.82 -10.14 -32.71
CA SER A 39 -44.23 -11.10 -31.77
C SER A 39 -42.71 -10.99 -31.73
N ALA A 40 -42.06 -10.87 -32.89
CA ALA A 40 -40.61 -10.72 -32.98
C ALA A 40 -40.12 -9.41 -32.33
N GLN A 41 -40.86 -8.31 -32.49
CA GLN A 41 -40.56 -7.03 -31.84
C GLN A 41 -40.70 -7.13 -30.32
N ALA A 42 -41.81 -7.70 -29.84
CA ALA A 42 -42.05 -7.88 -28.40
C ALA A 42 -40.98 -8.76 -27.74
N GLU A 43 -40.58 -9.87 -28.39
CA GLU A 43 -39.48 -10.71 -27.91
C GLU A 43 -38.14 -9.98 -27.94
N GLY A 44 -37.88 -9.17 -28.98
CA GLY A 44 -36.67 -8.37 -29.10
C GLY A 44 -36.54 -7.33 -27.99
N GLU A 45 -37.61 -6.58 -27.73
CA GLU A 45 -37.68 -5.60 -26.64
C GLU A 45 -37.54 -6.26 -25.26
N ALA A 46 -38.21 -7.41 -25.05
CA ALA A 46 -38.08 -8.15 -23.80
C ALA A 46 -36.65 -8.66 -23.57
N ARG A 47 -35.98 -9.14 -24.62
CA ARG A 47 -34.56 -9.55 -24.56
C ARG A 47 -33.64 -8.37 -24.31
N LEU A 48 -33.86 -7.23 -24.96
CA LEU A 48 -33.08 -6.02 -24.76
C LEU A 48 -33.24 -5.47 -23.34
N ALA A 49 -34.48 -5.39 -22.84
CA ALA A 49 -34.79 -4.97 -21.49
C ALA A 49 -34.19 -5.91 -20.43
N ARG A 50 -34.13 -7.22 -20.71
CA ARG A 50 -33.43 -8.17 -19.85
C ARG A 50 -31.92 -7.93 -19.84
N LEU A 51 -31.31 -7.78 -21.02
CA LEU A 51 -29.88 -7.52 -21.14
C LEU A 51 -29.47 -6.21 -20.45
N GLN A 52 -30.27 -5.15 -20.60
CA GLN A 52 -30.03 -3.87 -19.92
C GLN A 52 -30.11 -3.99 -18.40
N ARG A 53 -31.08 -4.75 -17.87
CA ARG A 53 -31.19 -5.02 -16.44
C ARG A 53 -30.02 -5.84 -15.92
N ASP A 54 -29.66 -6.90 -16.61
CA ASP A 54 -28.52 -7.76 -16.21
C ASP A 54 -27.21 -6.95 -16.24
N HIS A 55 -27.04 -6.08 -17.24
CA HIS A 55 -25.89 -5.19 -17.32
C HIS A 55 -25.87 -4.14 -16.19
N ALA A 56 -27.02 -3.51 -15.90
CA ALA A 56 -27.13 -2.55 -14.80
C ALA A 56 -26.87 -3.21 -13.44
N ALA A 57 -27.38 -4.43 -13.22
CA ALA A 57 -27.12 -5.21 -12.02
C ALA A 57 -25.63 -5.56 -11.87
N TRP A 58 -25.00 -6.00 -12.96
CA TRP A 58 -23.56 -6.29 -12.98
C TRP A 58 -22.72 -5.04 -12.68
N GLN A 59 -23.04 -3.90 -13.30
CA GLN A 59 -22.34 -2.64 -13.02
C GLN A 59 -22.49 -2.22 -11.55
N LEU A 60 -23.69 -2.33 -10.99
CA LEU A 60 -23.94 -2.01 -9.59
C LEU A 60 -23.12 -2.90 -8.65
N GLU A 61 -23.06 -4.21 -8.93
CA GLU A 61 -22.28 -5.16 -8.14
C GLU A 61 -20.78 -4.84 -8.21
N GLN A 62 -20.25 -4.51 -9.39
CA GLN A 62 -18.85 -4.09 -9.53
C GLN A 62 -18.56 -2.80 -8.75
N GLN A 63 -19.44 -1.80 -8.83
CA GLN A 63 -19.28 -0.56 -8.07
C GLN A 63 -19.30 -0.82 -6.55
N GLN A 64 -20.19 -1.68 -6.07
CA GLN A 64 -20.24 -2.06 -4.66
C GLN A 64 -18.97 -2.78 -4.22
N ARG A 65 -18.47 -3.73 -5.02
CA ARG A 65 -17.21 -4.44 -4.74
C ARG A 65 -16.01 -3.49 -4.71
N THR A 66 -15.94 -2.54 -5.64
CA THR A 66 -14.88 -1.53 -5.66
C THR A 66 -14.96 -0.62 -4.43
N ARG A 67 -16.14 -0.08 -4.10
CA ARG A 67 -16.32 0.74 -2.90
C ARG A 67 -15.99 -0.01 -1.62
N ALA A 68 -16.40 -1.27 -1.50
CA ALA A 68 -16.06 -2.10 -0.34
C ALA A 68 -14.54 -2.29 -0.21
N ARG A 69 -13.84 -2.52 -1.32
CA ARG A 69 -12.37 -2.60 -1.35
C ARG A 69 -11.73 -1.28 -0.97
N GLU A 70 -12.21 -0.16 -1.52
CA GLU A 70 -11.71 1.18 -1.18
C GLU A 70 -11.89 1.49 0.31
N HIS A 71 -13.06 1.21 0.88
CA HIS A 71 -13.30 1.37 2.32
C HIS A 71 -12.40 0.49 3.16
N GLN A 72 -12.19 -0.76 2.76
CA GLN A 72 -11.28 -1.67 3.46
C GLN A 72 -9.84 -1.17 3.42
N LEU A 73 -9.37 -0.70 2.27
CA LEU A 73 -8.04 -0.12 2.11
C LEU A 73 -7.90 1.18 2.92
N ALA A 74 -8.90 2.06 2.88
CA ALA A 74 -8.90 3.29 3.66
C ALA A 74 -8.87 3.03 5.17
N THR A 75 -9.61 2.02 5.64
CA THR A 75 -9.61 1.63 7.07
C THR A 75 -8.24 1.09 7.47
N ARG A 76 -7.65 0.20 6.65
CA ARG A 76 -6.29 -0.31 6.90
C ARG A 76 -5.23 0.78 6.87
N ALA A 77 -5.33 1.71 5.92
CA ALA A 77 -4.42 2.85 5.85
C ALA A 77 -4.53 3.74 7.10
N ALA A 78 -5.75 4.05 7.54
CA ALA A 78 -5.97 4.82 8.76
C ALA A 78 -5.44 4.12 10.02
N GLU A 79 -5.58 2.79 10.11
CA GLU A 79 -5.03 1.99 11.20
C GLU A 79 -3.49 2.02 11.20
N LEU A 80 -2.87 1.80 10.05
CA LEU A 80 -1.41 1.89 9.90
C LEU A 80 -0.88 3.28 10.23
N ASP A 81 -1.56 4.34 9.80
CA ASP A 81 -1.22 5.71 10.13
C ASP A 81 -1.31 5.97 11.64
N ALA A 82 -2.35 5.44 12.30
CA ALA A 82 -2.49 5.56 13.75
C ALA A 82 -1.37 4.82 14.50
N GLN A 83 -1.02 3.60 14.07
CA GLN A 83 0.08 2.82 14.64
C GLN A 83 1.43 3.51 14.44
N LEU A 84 1.66 4.12 13.27
CA LEU A 84 2.87 4.86 12.96
C LEU A 84 2.99 6.09 13.87
N ARG A 85 1.91 6.88 14.00
CA ARG A 85 1.88 8.05 14.89
C ARG A 85 2.12 7.67 16.35
N ASP A 86 1.47 6.63 16.87
CA ASP A 86 1.69 6.18 18.24
C ASP A 86 3.15 5.74 18.48
N SER A 87 3.75 5.06 17.50
CA SER A 87 5.16 4.67 17.56
C SER A 87 6.07 5.90 17.56
N GLN A 88 5.83 6.89 16.68
CA GLN A 88 6.58 8.15 16.67
C GLN A 88 6.46 8.91 17.99
N ASP A 89 5.25 8.98 18.56
CA ASP A 89 5.01 9.63 19.85
C ASP A 89 5.70 8.92 21.00
N ARG A 90 5.73 7.58 21.00
CA ARG A 90 6.48 6.78 21.98
C ARG A 90 7.97 7.07 21.89
N HIS A 91 8.54 7.08 20.68
CA HIS A 91 9.95 7.42 20.48
C HIS A 91 10.26 8.84 20.93
N ALA A 92 9.43 9.83 20.59
CA ALA A 92 9.62 11.21 21.01
C ALA A 92 9.54 11.38 22.54
N ARG A 93 8.65 10.64 23.22
CA ARG A 93 8.61 10.60 24.69
C ARG A 93 9.87 9.98 25.28
N GLN A 94 10.32 8.85 24.76
CA GLN A 94 11.53 8.17 25.23
C GLN A 94 12.77 9.05 25.05
N ALA A 95 12.91 9.71 23.90
CA ALA A 95 14.01 10.65 23.64
C ALA A 95 14.00 11.81 24.65
N ARG A 96 12.84 12.38 24.97
CA ARG A 96 12.73 13.44 26.00
C ARG A 96 13.13 12.96 27.39
N VAL A 97 12.65 11.79 27.81
CA VAL A 97 13.00 11.22 29.13
C VAL A 97 14.48 10.92 29.22
N LEU A 98 15.06 10.37 28.14
CA LEU A 98 16.48 10.11 28.06
C LEU A 98 17.28 11.41 28.16
N GLN A 99 16.90 12.45 27.40
CA GLN A 99 17.58 13.75 27.46
C GLN A 99 17.53 14.35 28.87
N GLN A 100 16.39 14.29 29.55
CA GLN A 100 16.26 14.75 30.93
C GLN A 100 17.21 13.99 31.87
N ARG A 101 17.32 12.66 31.72
CA ARG A 101 18.26 11.86 32.51
C ARG A 101 19.71 12.22 32.21
N ILE A 102 20.05 12.47 30.94
CA ILE A 102 21.39 12.93 30.53
C ILE A 102 21.71 14.26 31.21
N ASP A 103 20.79 15.22 31.18
CA ASP A 103 20.95 16.52 31.83
C ASP A 103 21.11 16.38 33.35
N ASP A 104 20.34 15.50 33.99
CA ASP A 104 20.39 15.27 35.43
C ASP A 104 21.73 14.66 35.87
N VAL A 105 22.22 13.63 35.17
CA VAL A 105 23.47 12.92 35.54
C VAL A 105 24.73 13.69 35.18
N THR A 106 24.65 14.69 34.32
CA THR A 106 25.82 15.49 33.88
C THR A 106 25.98 16.81 34.63
N ARG A 107 24.99 17.24 35.45
CA ARG A 107 25.06 18.51 36.18
C ARG A 107 25.63 18.41 37.59
N HIS A 108 25.32 17.33 38.32
CA HIS A 108 25.68 17.22 39.74
C HIS A 108 26.32 15.87 40.04
N TYR A 109 27.35 15.86 40.89
CA TYR A 109 27.91 14.64 41.44
C TYR A 109 27.84 14.68 42.95
N ARG A 110 27.73 13.51 43.56
CA ARG A 110 27.76 13.35 45.01
C ARG A 110 29.08 12.66 45.39
N PRO A 111 29.98 13.29 46.18
CA PRO A 111 31.28 12.69 46.50
C PRO A 111 31.20 11.45 47.40
N ALA A 112 30.20 11.40 48.29
CA ALA A 112 29.94 10.28 49.20
C ALA A 112 28.42 10.15 49.43
N PRO A 113 27.87 8.96 49.72
CA PRO A 113 26.42 8.73 49.81
C PRO A 113 25.66 9.71 50.69
N ASP A 114 26.27 10.19 51.79
CA ASP A 114 25.64 11.12 52.74
C ASP A 114 25.98 12.60 52.49
N ALA A 115 26.78 12.91 51.47
CA ALA A 115 27.17 14.29 51.15
C ALA A 115 26.11 15.00 50.30
N PRO A 116 25.99 16.34 50.38
CA PRO A 116 25.14 17.10 49.45
C PRO A 116 25.69 17.01 48.01
N PRO A 117 24.82 17.07 46.98
CA PRO A 117 25.26 17.15 45.58
C PRO A 117 26.06 18.43 45.35
N VAL A 118 27.16 18.32 44.60
CA VAL A 118 27.99 19.45 44.17
C VAL A 118 28.01 19.53 42.64
N PRO A 119 28.16 20.73 42.04
CA PRO A 119 28.26 20.88 40.58
C PRO A 119 29.41 20.04 40.02
N LEU A 120 29.19 19.41 38.85
CA LEU A 120 30.29 18.72 38.18
C LEU A 120 31.41 19.71 37.82
N PRO A 121 32.69 19.33 38.04
CA PRO A 121 33.81 20.06 37.45
C PRO A 121 33.65 20.13 35.93
N ARG A 122 34.10 21.23 35.31
CA ARG A 122 34.08 21.37 33.86
C ARG A 122 34.94 20.26 33.23
N CYS A 123 34.29 19.31 32.54
CA CYS A 123 34.95 18.34 31.69
C CYS A 123 35.26 18.99 30.34
N VAL A 124 36.52 18.90 29.89
CA VAL A 124 36.96 19.44 28.61
C VAL A 124 37.42 18.29 27.73
N PHE A 125 36.74 18.11 26.60
CA PHE A 125 37.20 17.20 25.56
C PHE A 125 38.05 17.96 24.55
N THR A 126 39.22 17.42 24.26
CA THR A 126 40.16 18.05 23.32
C THR A 126 39.79 17.70 21.88
N ARG A 127 40.24 18.52 20.92
CA ARG A 127 40.05 18.24 19.49
C ARG A 127 40.65 16.89 19.07
N GLY A 128 41.78 16.52 19.66
CA GLY A 128 42.42 15.21 19.47
C GLY A 128 41.54 14.07 19.94
N PHE A 129 40.91 14.20 21.12
CA PHE A 129 39.94 13.22 21.62
C PHE A 129 38.78 13.03 20.65
N VAL A 130 38.15 14.13 20.21
CA VAL A 130 37.00 14.09 19.28
C VAL A 130 37.40 13.54 17.91
N SER A 131 38.62 13.82 17.43
CA SER A 131 39.16 13.25 16.19
C SER A 131 39.26 11.71 16.27
N VAL A 132 39.84 11.19 17.36
CA VAL A 132 39.93 9.73 17.60
C VAL A 132 38.54 9.11 17.76
N TYR A 133 37.65 9.77 18.50
CA TYR A 133 36.26 9.33 18.66
C TYR A 133 35.55 9.20 17.31
N ASN A 134 35.59 10.24 16.47
CA ASN A 134 34.97 10.24 15.15
C ASN A 134 35.55 9.18 14.21
N ALA A 135 36.87 8.96 14.28
CA ALA A 135 37.51 7.88 13.53
C ALA A 135 37.02 6.50 13.99
N ALA A 136 36.88 6.28 15.30
CA ALA A 136 36.43 5.00 15.87
C ALA A 136 34.99 4.65 15.49
N ILE A 137 34.08 5.63 15.43
CA ILE A 137 32.68 5.42 15.02
C ILE A 137 32.49 5.45 13.49
N GLY A 138 33.56 5.63 12.71
CA GLY A 138 33.52 5.69 11.25
C GLY A 138 32.89 6.98 10.69
N ALA A 139 32.81 8.05 11.49
CA ALA A 139 32.28 9.36 11.07
C ALA A 139 33.34 10.26 10.43
N ALA A 140 34.62 9.89 10.50
CA ALA A 140 35.70 10.61 9.82
C ALA A 140 35.63 10.39 8.29
N PRO A 141 35.91 11.42 7.45
CA PRO A 141 36.00 11.23 6.01
C PRO A 141 37.11 10.22 5.70
N VAL A 142 36.81 9.19 4.91
CA VAL A 142 37.85 8.45 4.18
C VAL A 142 38.48 9.47 3.21
N PRO A 143 39.78 9.82 3.31
CA PRO A 143 40.34 10.83 2.44
C PRO A 143 40.29 10.36 0.99
N ALA A 144 39.55 11.08 0.15
CA ALA A 144 39.65 10.95 -1.29
C ALA A 144 40.94 11.68 -1.76
N ALA A 145 41.98 10.89 -2.03
CA ALA A 145 43.26 11.29 -2.62
C ALA A 145 44.25 12.09 -1.72
N PRO A 146 45.58 12.01 -2.00
CA PRO A 146 46.61 12.42 -1.06
C PRO A 146 46.88 13.92 -1.19
N ALA A 147 46.17 14.74 -0.44
CA ALA A 147 46.63 16.10 -0.16
C ALA A 147 47.67 16.03 0.96
N ALA A 148 48.89 16.47 0.66
CA ALA A 148 49.95 16.61 1.65
C ALA A 148 49.49 17.50 2.82
N SER A 149 49.43 16.94 4.04
CA SER A 149 49.74 17.60 5.33
C SER A 149 49.30 16.72 6.51
N GLY A 150 50.19 15.83 6.97
CA GLY A 150 50.17 15.21 8.31
C GLY A 150 48.98 14.31 8.68
N PRO A 151 49.14 13.40 9.66
CA PRO A 151 47.99 12.71 10.26
C PRO A 151 47.03 13.78 10.79
N ALA A 152 45.72 13.62 10.56
CA ALA A 152 44.69 14.49 11.12
C ALA A 152 44.99 14.72 12.60
N ALA A 153 45.52 15.90 12.96
CA ALA A 153 46.39 16.11 14.12
C ALA A 153 45.89 15.37 15.37
N THR A 154 46.39 14.14 15.54
CA THR A 154 46.00 13.26 16.65
C THR A 154 46.81 13.61 17.89
N THR A 155 47.86 14.42 17.71
CA THR A 155 48.81 14.86 18.72
C THR A 155 49.29 16.28 18.40
N GLY A 156 49.68 17.03 19.45
CA GLY A 156 50.23 18.38 19.36
C GLY A 156 49.30 19.49 19.88
N PRO A 157 49.81 20.74 20.00
CA PRO A 157 49.10 21.81 20.71
C PRO A 157 47.71 22.16 20.15
N THR A 158 47.50 21.97 18.85
CA THR A 158 46.18 22.18 18.20
C THR A 158 45.18 21.08 18.54
N ALA A 159 45.65 19.85 18.78
CA ALA A 159 44.85 18.72 19.21
C ALA A 159 44.43 18.85 20.69
N GLU A 160 45.19 19.58 21.50
CA GLU A 160 44.92 19.84 22.93
C GLU A 160 43.89 20.94 23.16
N LEU A 161 43.53 21.71 22.13
CA LEU A 161 42.51 22.75 22.21
C LEU A 161 41.14 22.15 22.57
N ASP A 162 40.34 22.94 23.30
CA ASP A 162 38.94 22.61 23.58
C ASP A 162 38.17 22.40 22.27
N ALA A 163 37.48 21.26 22.18
CA ALA A 163 36.63 20.93 21.04
C ALA A 163 35.24 21.58 21.13
N GLY A 164 34.86 22.12 22.29
CA GLY A 164 33.53 22.66 22.54
C GLY A 164 32.43 21.60 22.67
N VAL A 165 32.82 20.34 22.87
CA VAL A 165 31.90 19.20 23.07
C VAL A 165 31.73 18.98 24.57
N SER A 166 30.50 18.80 25.03
CA SER A 166 30.18 18.52 26.42
C SER A 166 29.97 17.01 26.69
N PRO A 167 30.03 16.56 27.95
CA PRO A 167 29.66 15.18 28.31
C PRO A 167 28.22 14.81 27.89
N ALA A 168 27.30 15.78 27.92
CA ALA A 168 25.93 15.57 27.48
C ALA A 168 25.85 15.27 25.98
N ASP A 169 26.65 15.97 25.14
CA ASP A 169 26.70 15.72 23.70
C ASP A 169 27.22 14.31 23.38
N LEU A 170 28.25 13.86 24.10
CA LEU A 170 28.81 12.52 23.92
C LEU A 170 27.84 11.42 24.34
N LEU A 171 27.11 11.63 25.45
CA LEU A 171 26.11 10.69 25.95
C LEU A 171 24.85 10.66 25.08
N ALA A 172 24.44 11.80 24.53
CA ALA A 172 23.38 11.87 23.54
C ALA A 172 23.79 11.09 22.28
N HIS A 173 24.99 11.34 21.76
CA HIS A 173 25.50 10.63 20.59
C HIS A 173 25.55 9.12 20.80
N VAL A 174 26.15 8.62 21.90
CA VAL A 174 26.27 7.16 22.10
C VAL A 174 24.90 6.51 22.25
N THR A 175 23.90 7.21 22.80
CA THR A 175 22.56 6.65 22.92
C THR A 175 21.86 6.58 21.57
N ASP A 176 21.95 7.63 20.75
CA ASP A 176 21.43 7.64 19.38
C ASP A 176 22.13 6.59 18.51
N TYR A 177 23.44 6.46 18.66
CA TYR A 177 24.25 5.44 17.97
C TYR A 177 23.83 4.03 18.39
N GLY A 178 23.67 3.77 19.68
CA GLY A 178 23.20 2.50 20.22
C GLY A 178 21.80 2.14 19.72
N GLN A 179 20.87 3.09 19.71
CA GLN A 179 19.53 2.91 19.14
C GLN A 179 19.61 2.54 17.66
N ARG A 180 20.44 3.24 16.87
CA ARG A 180 20.64 2.93 15.45
C ARG A 180 21.18 1.52 15.23
N CYS A 181 22.13 1.06 16.04
CA CYS A 181 22.66 -0.30 15.96
C CYS A 181 21.56 -1.34 16.22
N GLN A 182 20.76 -1.16 17.27
CA GLN A 182 19.64 -2.06 17.60
C GLN A 182 18.57 -2.07 16.49
N ASP A 183 18.26 -0.91 15.90
CA ASP A 183 17.31 -0.83 14.79
C ASP A 183 17.80 -1.57 13.54
N ILE A 184 19.11 -1.50 13.24
CA ILE A 184 19.74 -2.24 12.14
C ILE A 184 19.67 -3.74 12.40
N GLU A 185 20.02 -4.18 13.61
CA GLU A 185 19.94 -5.59 14.02
C GLU A 185 18.51 -6.14 13.92
N ASN A 186 17.53 -5.37 14.40
CA ASN A 186 16.11 -5.73 14.31
C ASN A 186 15.60 -5.80 12.86
N ARG A 187 16.13 -4.97 11.94
CA ARG A 187 15.80 -5.06 10.51
C ARG A 187 16.45 -6.29 9.86
N LEU A 188 17.70 -6.58 10.21
CA LEU A 188 18.41 -7.77 9.74
C LEU A 188 17.70 -9.06 10.19
N ASN A 189 17.33 -9.15 11.46
CA ASN A 189 16.58 -10.31 11.99
C ASN A 189 15.25 -10.51 11.26
N ARG A 190 14.48 -9.43 11.06
CA ARG A 190 13.23 -9.50 10.27
C ARG A 190 13.44 -9.97 8.83
N LEU A 191 14.55 -9.57 8.20
CA LEU A 191 14.89 -10.03 6.85
C LEU A 191 15.28 -11.52 6.84
N ILE A 192 16.02 -11.98 7.83
CA ILE A 192 16.40 -13.39 8.00
C ILE A 192 15.14 -14.25 8.23
N ASP A 193 14.26 -13.84 9.14
CA ASP A 193 13.01 -14.54 9.42
C ASP A 193 12.14 -14.64 8.17
N TRP A 194 12.04 -13.54 7.40
CA TRP A 194 11.32 -13.53 6.13
C TRP A 194 11.93 -14.51 5.11
N GLN A 195 13.25 -14.54 4.96
CA GLN A 195 13.93 -15.50 4.07
C GLN A 195 13.74 -16.95 4.52
N GLN A 196 13.82 -17.23 5.81
CA GLN A 196 13.61 -18.58 6.36
C GLN A 196 12.16 -19.04 6.17
N ALA A 197 11.18 -18.15 6.34
CA ALA A 197 9.78 -18.44 6.06
C ALA A 197 9.50 -18.75 4.58
N LEU A 198 10.34 -18.25 3.67
CA LEU A 198 10.28 -18.54 2.23
C LEU A 198 11.02 -19.82 1.83
N ALA A 199 11.86 -20.39 2.71
CA ALA A 199 12.52 -21.64 2.42
C ALA A 199 11.51 -22.81 2.50
N PRO A 200 11.37 -23.65 1.46
CA PRO A 200 10.47 -24.79 1.52
C PRO A 200 10.96 -25.77 2.60
N ALA A 201 10.01 -26.31 3.38
CA ALA A 201 10.29 -27.35 4.37
C ALA A 201 11.14 -28.48 3.75
N PRO A 202 12.12 -29.05 4.48
CA PRO A 202 12.91 -30.16 3.96
C PRO A 202 11.98 -31.28 3.53
N ARG A 203 12.07 -31.69 2.25
CA ARG A 203 11.33 -32.83 1.71
C ARG A 203 11.59 -34.02 2.63
N ALA A 204 10.56 -34.54 3.28
CA ALA A 204 10.64 -35.77 4.04
C ALA A 204 11.26 -36.85 3.15
N ALA A 205 12.34 -37.47 3.62
CA ALA A 205 12.97 -38.58 2.91
C ALA A 205 11.93 -39.68 2.69
N PRO A 206 11.87 -40.28 1.48
CA PRO A 206 10.95 -41.38 1.23
C PRO A 206 11.26 -42.54 2.17
N PRO A 207 10.24 -43.29 2.63
CA PRO A 207 10.46 -44.43 3.51
C PRO A 207 11.37 -45.43 2.81
N ALA A 208 12.39 -45.90 3.53
CA ALA A 208 13.24 -46.99 3.08
C ALA A 208 12.36 -48.24 2.93
N GLU A 209 12.37 -48.82 1.72
CA GLU A 209 11.84 -50.16 1.46
C GLU A 209 12.68 -51.25 2.14
#